data_AF-A0A2V8JDA8-F1
#
_entry.id   AF-A0A2V8JDA8-F1
#
_cell.length_a   1.000
_cell.length_b   1.000
_cell.length_c   1.000
_cell.angle_alpha   90.00
_cell.angle_beta   90.00
_cell.angle_gamma   90.00
#
_symmetry.space_group_name_H-M   'P 1'
#
loop_
_entity.id
_entity.type
_entity.pdbx_description
1 polymer ?
#
loop_
_entity_poly.entity_id
_entity_poly.type
_entity_poly.pdbx_seq_one_letter_code
_entity_poly.pdbx_strand_id
1 'polypeptide(L)'
;MVLSSVQPKLKLVVLVFVGLSFVPSLLRGDGKAVASRVIRLNLRTRVQPFKTTLHWQVVNFQEEVPLKETAIVICDMWDNHWCTGAARRVDLLARKMAPVIDEARSHGILIIHAPSDTMSFYKGYPQRKRMLEIAKVDPPPDLNLSAPRLPIDDADGGCDTTPPDKVYVAWTRENSAIRVGDSDL
;
A
#
# COMPACT_ATOMS: atom_id res chain seq x y z
N MET A 1 10.13 -8.36 -17.35
CA MET A 1 10.20 -8.44 -15.90
C MET A 1 11.04 -9.66 -15.54
N VAL A 2 12.25 -9.44 -15.05
CA VAL A 2 13.10 -10.53 -14.54
C VAL A 2 12.50 -10.91 -13.19
N LEU A 3 11.82 -12.07 -13.14
CA LEU A 3 11.58 -12.74 -11.88
C LEU A 3 12.94 -13.23 -11.39
N SER A 4 13.70 -12.35 -10.73
CA SER A 4 14.86 -12.82 -10.00
C SER A 4 14.32 -13.54 -8.76
N SER A 5 14.36 -14.86 -8.85
CA SER A 5 14.28 -15.78 -7.73
C SER A 5 15.27 -15.31 -6.67
N VAL A 6 14.81 -14.58 -5.66
CA VAL A 6 15.56 -14.43 -4.42
C VAL A 6 15.28 -15.69 -3.60
N GLN A 7 16.23 -16.61 -3.72
CA GLN A 7 16.34 -17.87 -2.99
C GLN A 7 16.19 -17.66 -1.46
N PRO A 8 15.67 -18.64 -0.70
CA PRO A 8 15.59 -18.55 0.74
C PRO A 8 17.01 -18.65 1.32
N LYS A 9 17.58 -17.55 1.81
CA LYS A 9 18.87 -17.61 2.51
C LYS A 9 18.65 -18.04 3.97
N LEU A 10 18.89 -19.33 4.16
CA LEU A 10 19.32 -20.05 5.36
C LEU A 10 19.48 -19.21 6.65
N LYS A 11 18.73 -19.57 7.70
CA LYS A 11 19.00 -19.17 9.09
C LYS A 11 20.30 -19.82 9.55
N LEU A 12 21.31 -19.02 9.91
CA LEU A 12 22.45 -19.49 10.70
C LEU A 12 22.26 -19.02 12.15
N VAL A 13 21.95 -19.97 13.02
CA VAL A 13 22.00 -19.79 14.48
C VAL A 13 23.40 -20.20 14.92
N VAL A 14 24.17 -19.26 15.46
CA VAL A 14 25.40 -19.57 16.20
C VAL A 14 25.10 -19.40 17.68
N LEU A 15 25.04 -20.52 18.39
CA LEU A 15 24.92 -20.60 19.84
C LEU A 15 26.33 -20.75 20.41
N VAL A 16 26.82 -19.73 21.12
CA VAL A 16 28.02 -19.83 21.96
C VAL A 16 27.55 -19.81 23.41
N PHE A 17 27.59 -20.98 24.06
CA PHE A 17 27.42 -21.11 25.50
C PHE A 17 28.78 -20.92 26.18
N VAL A 18 28.92 -19.86 26.98
CA VAL A 18 29.96 -19.77 28.01
C VAL A 18 29.36 -19.09 29.24
N GLY A 19 29.39 -19.78 30.38
CA GLY A 19 29.32 -19.16 31.71
C GLY A 19 28.04 -19.37 32.51
N LEU A 20 28.09 -20.33 33.42
CA LEU A 20 27.17 -20.56 34.54
C LEU A 20 26.90 -19.26 35.33
N SER A 21 25.62 -18.91 35.54
CA SER A 21 25.14 -18.24 36.74
C SER A 21 23.62 -18.41 36.84
N PHE A 22 23.21 -19.08 37.92
CA PHE A 22 21.85 -19.44 38.26
C PHE A 22 21.09 -18.19 38.73
N VAL A 23 20.08 -17.74 37.98
CA VAL A 23 19.09 -16.75 38.46
C VAL A 23 17.71 -17.32 38.19
N PRO A 24 16.88 -17.60 39.22
CA PRO A 24 15.53 -18.08 39.01
C PRO A 24 14.62 -16.88 38.70
N SER A 25 14.53 -16.52 37.42
CA SER A 25 13.49 -15.60 36.96
C SER A 25 12.20 -16.38 36.74
N LEU A 26 11.28 -16.24 37.71
CA LEU A 26 9.85 -16.37 37.49
C LEU A 26 9.43 -15.53 36.27
N LEU A 27 8.32 -15.95 35.64
CA LEU A 27 7.70 -15.41 34.42
C LEU A 27 8.23 -15.99 33.10
N ARG A 28 8.08 -17.31 32.92
CA ARG A 28 7.81 -17.84 31.58
C ARG A 28 6.30 -17.76 31.35
N GLY A 29 5.84 -16.59 30.93
CA GLY A 29 4.54 -16.53 30.28
C GLY A 29 4.58 -17.48 29.10
N ASP A 30 3.57 -18.35 28.98
CA ASP A 30 3.35 -19.16 27.79
C ASP A 30 3.21 -18.21 26.60
N GLY A 31 4.33 -17.93 25.95
CA GLY A 31 4.39 -17.32 24.64
C GLY A 31 3.78 -18.31 23.66
N LYS A 32 2.45 -18.43 23.69
CA LYS A 32 1.70 -19.01 22.58
C LYS A 32 2.14 -18.20 21.37
N ALA A 33 2.88 -18.84 20.47
CA ALA A 33 3.13 -18.31 19.15
C ALA A 33 1.76 -17.94 18.59
N VAL A 34 1.49 -16.63 18.46
CA VAL A 34 0.29 -16.17 17.80
C VAL A 34 0.46 -16.60 16.36
N ALA A 35 -0.21 -17.68 15.97
CA ALA A 35 -0.21 -18.15 14.59
C ALA A 35 -0.46 -16.94 13.69
N SER A 36 0.50 -16.63 12.81
CA SER A 36 0.34 -15.53 11.88
C SER A 36 -0.87 -15.89 11.03
N ARG A 37 -1.91 -15.04 11.13
CA ARG A 37 -3.08 -15.19 10.30
C ARG A 37 -2.69 -14.74 8.89
N VAL A 38 -3.08 -15.51 7.90
CA VAL A 38 -2.84 -15.22 6.49
C VAL A 38 -4.18 -14.99 5.79
N ILE A 39 -4.21 -14.08 4.81
CA ILE A 39 -5.28 -14.00 3.82
C ILE A 39 -4.79 -14.67 2.52
N ARG A 40 -5.66 -15.42 1.87
CA ARG A 40 -5.41 -15.97 0.54
C ARG A 40 -6.01 -15.06 -0.52
N LEU A 41 -5.16 -14.43 -1.33
CA LEU A 41 -5.58 -13.60 -2.44
C LEU A 41 -5.61 -14.42 -3.72
N ASN A 42 -6.74 -14.37 -4.43
CA ASN A 42 -6.82 -14.87 -5.80
C ASN A 42 -6.36 -13.74 -6.73
N LEU A 43 -5.13 -13.86 -7.24
CA LEU A 43 -4.50 -12.86 -8.08
C LEU A 43 -4.58 -13.24 -9.55
N ARG A 44 -4.48 -12.22 -10.39
CA ARG A 44 -4.51 -12.36 -11.84
C ARG A 44 -3.37 -11.57 -12.47
N THR A 45 -2.62 -12.22 -13.34
CA THR A 45 -1.58 -11.61 -14.16
C THR A 45 -1.78 -11.93 -15.63
N ARG A 46 -1.08 -11.20 -16.50
CA ARG A 46 -0.96 -11.51 -17.93
C ARG A 46 0.47 -11.90 -18.23
N VAL A 47 0.65 -13.06 -18.87
CA VAL A 47 1.94 -13.55 -19.33
C VAL A 47 1.93 -13.67 -20.85
N GLN A 48 3.11 -13.55 -21.45
CA GLN A 48 3.34 -13.80 -22.86
C GLN A 48 4.17 -15.10 -22.95
N PRO A 49 3.53 -16.28 -23.09
CA PRO A 49 4.26 -17.55 -23.03
C PRO A 49 5.28 -17.69 -24.15
N PHE A 50 4.97 -17.11 -25.32
CA PHE A 50 5.83 -17.09 -26.49
C PHE A 50 6.18 -15.65 -26.85
N LYS A 51 7.40 -15.20 -26.49
CA LYS A 51 7.89 -13.83 -26.71
C LYS A 51 7.93 -13.39 -28.19
N THR A 52 7.79 -14.33 -29.11
CA THR A 52 7.71 -14.11 -30.56
C THR A 52 6.31 -13.73 -31.05
N THR A 53 5.29 -13.81 -30.19
CA THR A 53 3.89 -13.52 -30.55
C THR A 53 3.31 -12.44 -29.66
N LEU A 54 2.39 -11.61 -30.16
CA LEU A 54 1.68 -10.61 -29.35
C LEU A 54 0.56 -11.20 -28.48
N HIS A 55 0.47 -12.53 -28.36
CA HIS A 55 -0.57 -13.20 -27.61
C HIS A 55 -0.27 -13.18 -26.10
N TRP A 56 -1.10 -12.46 -25.36
CA TRP A 56 -1.10 -12.45 -23.91
C TRP A 56 -2.15 -13.42 -23.38
N GLN A 57 -1.77 -14.22 -22.39
CA GLN A 57 -2.64 -15.15 -21.69
C GLN A 57 -2.84 -14.68 -20.25
N VAL A 58 -4.09 -14.75 -19.80
CA VAL A 58 -4.44 -14.49 -18.40
C VAL A 58 -4.10 -15.72 -17.58
N VAL A 59 -3.37 -15.53 -16.49
CA VAL A 59 -3.06 -16.57 -15.51
C VAL A 59 -3.57 -16.13 -14.16
N ASN A 60 -4.27 -17.03 -13.47
CA ASN A 60 -4.71 -16.85 -12.10
C ASN A 60 -3.81 -17.66 -11.18
N PHE A 61 -3.48 -17.12 -10.02
CA PHE A 61 -2.70 -17.81 -9.00
C PHE A 61 -3.13 -17.33 -7.61
N GLN A 62 -2.73 -18.08 -6.59
CA GLN A 62 -3.01 -17.73 -5.20
C GLN A 62 -1.74 -17.27 -4.50
N GLU A 63 -1.88 -16.26 -3.67
CA GLU A 63 -0.81 -15.76 -2.81
C GLU A 63 -1.30 -15.66 -1.37
N GLU A 64 -0.48 -16.12 -0.43
CA GLU A 64 -0.76 -16.00 1.00
C GLU A 64 -0.08 -14.75 1.55
N VAL A 65 -0.87 -13.85 2.14
CA VAL A 65 -0.40 -12.56 2.66
C VAL A 65 -0.49 -12.58 4.18
N PRO A 66 0.65 -12.42 4.91
CA PRO A 66 0.67 -12.39 6.37
C PRO A 66 0.09 -11.07 6.89
N LEU A 67 -1.02 -11.13 7.63
CA LEU A 67 -1.77 -9.94 8.03
C LEU A 67 -0.95 -8.96 8.88
N LYS A 68 -0.13 -9.47 9.80
CA LYS A 68 0.69 -8.65 10.71
C LYS A 68 1.91 -7.98 10.06
N GLU A 69 2.27 -8.43 8.86
CA GLU A 69 3.41 -7.93 8.10
C GLU A 69 2.95 -7.16 6.86
N THR A 70 1.66 -6.85 6.78
CA THR A 70 1.03 -6.20 5.63
C THR A 70 0.35 -4.90 6.04
N ALA A 71 0.50 -3.88 5.21
CA ALA A 71 -0.22 -2.63 5.29
C ALA A 71 -0.76 -2.23 3.91
N ILE A 72 -1.84 -1.45 3.89
CA ILE A 72 -2.36 -0.80 2.69
C ILE A 72 -2.08 0.69 2.82
N VAL A 73 -1.38 1.26 1.84
CA VAL A 73 -1.15 2.71 1.73
C VAL A 73 -2.10 3.27 0.67
N ILE A 74 -2.92 4.24 1.06
CA ILE A 74 -3.88 4.92 0.18
C ILE A 74 -3.25 6.24 -0.25
N CYS A 75 -2.70 6.27 -1.45
CA CYS A 75 -2.03 7.46 -1.99
C CYS A 75 -3.01 8.31 -2.79
N ASP A 76 -3.11 9.59 -2.45
CA ASP A 76 -3.73 10.66 -3.25
C ASP A 76 -5.12 10.36 -3.82
N MET A 77 -5.94 9.65 -3.04
CA MET A 77 -7.35 9.45 -3.34
C MET A 77 -8.16 10.67 -2.96
N TRP A 78 -7.89 11.80 -3.61
CA TRP A 78 -8.53 13.07 -3.33
C TRP A 78 -10.04 13.07 -3.56
N ASP A 79 -10.73 13.97 -2.87
CA ASP A 79 -12.17 14.17 -2.98
C ASP A 79 -12.63 14.77 -4.31
N ASN A 80 -11.71 15.40 -5.06
CA ASN A 80 -12.01 15.98 -6.35
C ASN A 80 -10.75 16.14 -7.23
N HIS A 81 -10.95 16.56 -8.48
CA HIS A 81 -9.91 16.87 -9.44
C HIS A 81 -10.36 18.01 -10.37
N TRP A 82 -9.44 18.79 -10.94
CA TRP A 82 -9.78 19.90 -11.85
C TRP A 82 -10.40 19.42 -13.17
N CYS A 83 -9.92 18.29 -13.69
CA CYS A 83 -10.52 17.61 -14.84
C CYS A 83 -11.77 16.83 -14.43
N THR A 84 -12.92 17.12 -15.03
CA THR A 84 -14.21 16.52 -14.71
C THR A 84 -14.21 15.00 -14.89
N GLY A 85 -13.55 14.52 -15.94
CA GLY A 85 -13.41 13.09 -16.18
C GLY A 85 -12.61 12.38 -15.09
N ALA A 86 -11.49 12.98 -14.65
CA ALA A 86 -10.68 12.47 -13.55
C ALA A 86 -11.44 12.50 -12.21
N ALA A 87 -12.17 13.58 -11.93
CA ALA A 87 -13.01 13.70 -10.73
C ALA A 87 -14.04 12.56 -10.65
N ARG A 88 -14.68 12.23 -11.77
CA ARG A 88 -15.60 11.08 -11.84
C ARG A 88 -14.89 9.74 -11.62
N ARG A 89 -13.70 9.55 -12.20
CA ARG A 89 -12.93 8.30 -12.05
C ARG A 89 -12.48 8.09 -10.61
N VAL A 90 -11.98 9.14 -9.94
CA VAL A 90 -11.50 9.04 -8.55
C VAL A 90 -12.64 8.73 -7.58
N ASP A 91 -13.83 9.34 -7.75
CA ASP A 91 -15.01 9.01 -6.93
C ASP A 91 -15.44 7.55 -7.11
N LEU A 92 -15.53 7.07 -8.36
CA LEU A 92 -15.88 5.69 -8.65
C LEU A 92 -14.84 4.70 -8.09
N LEU A 93 -13.56 5.05 -8.16
CA LEU A 93 -12.48 4.23 -7.63
C LEU A 93 -12.52 4.20 -6.09
N ALA A 94 -12.72 5.35 -5.43
CA ALA A 94 -12.82 5.45 -3.98
C ALA A 94 -13.95 4.56 -3.42
N ARG A 95 -15.13 4.61 -4.05
CA ARG A 95 -16.28 3.76 -3.66
C ARG A 95 -16.01 2.27 -3.83
N LYS A 96 -15.23 1.88 -4.84
CA LYS A 96 -14.83 0.48 -5.03
C LYS A 96 -13.76 0.03 -4.05
N MET A 97 -12.87 0.93 -3.64
CA MET A 97 -11.82 0.62 -2.65
C MET A 97 -12.36 0.54 -1.22
N ALA A 98 -13.35 1.37 -0.87
CA ALA A 98 -13.94 1.40 0.47
C ALA A 98 -14.24 0.02 1.08
N PRO A 99 -15.00 -0.90 0.42
CA PRO A 99 -15.28 -2.22 0.98
C PRO A 99 -14.02 -3.09 1.13
N VAL A 100 -13.03 -2.95 0.25
CA VAL A 100 -11.77 -3.68 0.33
C VAL A 100 -10.95 -3.20 1.53
N ILE A 101 -10.91 -1.89 1.75
CA ILE A 101 -10.22 -1.26 2.89
C ILE A 101 -10.92 -1.65 4.19
N ASP A 102 -12.26 -1.63 4.22
CA ASP A 102 -13.04 -2.05 5.38
C ASP A 102 -12.80 -3.52 5.75
N GLU A 103 -12.77 -4.39 4.75
CA GLU A 103 -12.48 -5.81 4.97
C GLU A 103 -11.03 -6.01 5.43
N ALA A 104 -10.05 -5.39 4.76
CA ALA A 104 -8.65 -5.47 5.19
C ALA A 104 -8.49 -5.02 6.65
N ARG A 105 -9.14 -3.91 7.02
CA ARG A 105 -9.14 -3.39 8.39
C ARG A 105 -9.80 -4.37 9.37
N SER A 106 -10.89 -5.04 8.99
CA SER A 106 -11.57 -6.03 9.84
C SER A 106 -10.69 -7.24 10.16
N HIS A 107 -9.75 -7.57 9.27
CA HIS A 107 -8.73 -8.61 9.46
C HIS A 107 -7.47 -8.12 10.19
N GLY A 108 -7.38 -6.83 10.53
CA GLY A 108 -6.26 -6.24 11.25
C GLY A 108 -5.08 -5.84 10.38
N ILE A 109 -5.27 -5.69 9.06
CA ILE A 109 -4.29 -5.06 8.18
C ILE A 109 -4.24 -3.56 8.52
N LEU A 110 -3.02 -3.03 8.64
CA LEU A 110 -2.81 -1.61 8.90
C LEU A 110 -3.18 -0.78 7.67
N ILE A 111 -4.04 0.22 7.85
CA ILE A 111 -4.41 1.17 6.80
C ILE A 111 -3.66 2.49 7.06
N ILE A 112 -2.98 2.98 6.04
CA ILE A 112 -2.20 4.23 6.07
C ILE A 112 -2.74 5.16 4.99
N HIS A 113 -3.15 6.36 5.39
CA HIS A 113 -3.65 7.40 4.51
C HIS A 113 -2.52 8.37 4.13
N ALA A 114 -2.33 8.57 2.82
CA ALA A 114 -1.35 9.49 2.26
C ALA A 114 -1.99 10.46 1.24
N PRO A 115 -2.94 11.33 1.65
CA PRO A 115 -3.54 12.31 0.77
C PRO A 115 -2.68 13.58 0.72
N SER A 116 -1.63 13.56 -0.11
CA SER A 116 -0.73 14.71 -0.30
C SER A 116 -1.49 15.97 -0.73
N ASP A 117 -0.89 17.14 -0.54
CA ASP A 117 -1.51 18.46 -0.76
C ASP A 117 -2.79 18.78 0.05
N THR A 118 -3.32 17.84 0.84
CA THR A 118 -4.50 18.06 1.70
C THR A 118 -4.22 17.86 3.19
N MET A 119 -2.95 17.60 3.55
CA MET A 119 -2.55 17.24 4.92
C MET A 119 -2.91 18.29 5.98
N SER A 120 -3.12 19.55 5.58
CA SER A 120 -3.58 20.63 6.46
C SER A 120 -4.99 20.38 7.04
N PHE A 121 -5.88 19.73 6.28
CA PHE A 121 -7.21 19.32 6.73
C PHE A 121 -7.13 18.37 7.94
N TYR A 122 -6.10 17.51 7.96
CA TYR A 122 -5.93 16.44 8.96
C TYR A 122 -5.08 16.84 10.17
N LYS A 123 -4.68 18.10 10.31
CA LYS A 123 -3.78 18.56 11.39
C LYS A 123 -4.24 18.17 12.81
N GLY A 124 -5.56 18.09 13.03
CA GLY A 124 -6.16 17.78 14.32
C GLY A 124 -6.47 16.29 14.52
N TYR A 125 -6.35 15.47 13.49
CA TYR A 125 -6.82 14.08 13.52
C TYR A 125 -5.91 13.20 14.40
N PRO A 126 -6.48 12.29 15.22
CA PRO A 126 -5.70 11.36 16.03
C PRO A 126 -4.71 10.52 15.21
N GLN A 127 -5.11 10.09 14.01
CA GLN A 127 -4.31 9.27 13.10
C GLN A 127 -3.05 10.01 12.65
N ARG A 128 -3.21 11.28 12.25
CA ARG A 128 -2.08 12.15 11.91
C ARG A 128 -1.12 12.33 13.08
N LYS A 129 -1.64 12.51 14.30
CA LYS A 129 -0.80 12.62 15.51
C LYS A 129 -0.04 11.32 15.77
N ARG A 130 -0.71 10.18 15.68
CA ARG A 130 -0.11 8.85 15.82
C ARG A 130 1.01 8.62 14.81
N MET A 131 0.80 9.01 13.56
CA MET A 131 1.84 8.93 12.51
C MET A 131 3.07 9.81 12.85
N LEU A 132 2.86 11.01 13.40
CA LEU A 132 3.95 11.91 13.80
C LEU A 132 4.75 11.43 15.01
N GLU A 133 4.15 10.60 15.86
CA GLU A 133 4.79 9.99 17.03
C GLU A 133 5.65 8.77 16.66
N ILE A 134 5.46 8.20 15.47
CA ILE A 134 6.26 7.06 14.99
C ILE A 134 7.69 7.53 14.72
N ALA A 135 8.66 6.76 15.23
CA ALA A 135 10.07 7.00 14.97
C ALA A 135 10.34 6.99 13.46
N LYS A 136 10.96 8.07 12.97
CA LYS A 136 11.38 8.15 11.57
C LYS A 136 12.43 7.08 11.30
N VAL A 137 12.28 6.43 10.16
CA VAL A 137 13.27 5.51 9.60
C VAL A 137 13.72 6.11 8.28
N ASP A 138 15.02 6.04 8.01
CA ASP A 138 15.54 6.48 6.71
C ASP A 138 14.98 5.59 5.60
N PRO A 139 14.42 6.18 4.53
CA PRO A 139 13.98 5.40 3.39
C PRO A 139 15.20 4.71 2.74
N PRO A 140 14.98 3.59 2.01
CA PRO A 140 16.03 3.02 1.19
C PRO A 140 16.53 4.06 0.17
N PRO A 141 17.80 3.97 -0.30
CA PRO A 141 18.32 4.86 -1.31
C PRO A 141 17.41 4.92 -2.55
N ASP A 142 17.28 6.12 -3.12
CA ASP A 142 16.49 6.32 -4.32
C ASP A 142 16.98 5.43 -5.47
N LEU A 143 16.03 4.83 -6.17
CA LEU A 143 16.30 4.09 -7.39
C LEU A 143 16.51 5.10 -8.53
N ASN A 144 17.60 4.96 -9.27
CA ASN A 144 17.83 5.73 -10.49
C ASN A 144 16.94 5.18 -11.62
N LEU A 145 15.67 5.57 -11.63
CA LEU A 145 14.68 5.18 -12.63
C LEU A 145 14.62 6.24 -13.74
N SER A 146 14.70 5.80 -14.99
CA SER A 146 14.42 6.66 -16.13
C SER A 146 12.94 7.01 -16.19
N ALA A 147 12.60 8.27 -16.44
CA ALA A 147 11.24 8.75 -16.71
C ALA A 147 11.08 9.07 -18.21
N PRO A 148 10.98 8.05 -19.09
CA PRO A 148 10.75 8.30 -20.52
C PRO A 148 9.37 8.94 -20.72
N ARG A 149 9.19 9.61 -21.88
CA ARG A 149 7.88 10.14 -22.28
C ARG A 149 6.83 9.04 -22.25
N LEU A 150 5.63 9.39 -21.80
CA LEU A 150 4.49 8.48 -21.81
C LEU A 150 4.12 8.10 -23.26
N PRO A 151 3.55 6.91 -23.48
CA PRO A 151 3.08 6.48 -24.81
C PRO A 151 1.76 7.15 -25.21
N ILE A 152 1.45 8.32 -24.66
CA ILE A 152 0.26 9.12 -24.88
C ILE A 152 0.67 10.61 -24.88
N ASP A 153 -0.15 11.46 -25.50
CA ASP A 153 -0.03 12.91 -25.33
C ASP A 153 -0.70 13.32 -24.02
N ASP A 154 0.09 13.83 -23.09
CA ASP A 154 -0.32 14.32 -21.77
C ASP A 154 -0.01 15.81 -21.59
N ALA A 155 0.17 16.55 -22.70
CA ALA A 155 0.54 17.98 -22.66
C ALA A 155 -0.50 18.87 -21.95
N ASP A 156 -1.75 18.41 -21.81
CA ASP A 156 -2.83 19.08 -21.09
C ASP A 156 -2.99 18.60 -19.63
N GLY A 157 -2.06 17.80 -19.13
CA GLY A 157 -2.15 17.17 -17.81
C GLY A 157 -3.01 15.91 -17.79
N GLY A 158 -3.33 15.34 -18.95
CA GLY A 158 -4.05 14.07 -19.09
C GLY A 158 -5.57 14.20 -18.91
N CYS A 159 -6.15 15.34 -19.32
CA CYS A 159 -7.59 15.53 -19.20
C CYS A 159 -8.34 14.86 -20.37
N ASP A 160 -9.34 14.05 -20.04
CA ASP A 160 -10.14 13.32 -21.02
C ASP A 160 -11.44 14.03 -21.42
N THR A 161 -11.57 15.32 -21.09
CA THR A 161 -12.74 16.14 -21.48
C THR A 161 -12.45 16.95 -22.74
N THR A 162 -13.50 17.21 -23.53
CA THR A 162 -13.38 17.96 -24.80
C THR A 162 -14.45 19.04 -24.86
N PRO A 163 -14.07 20.34 -24.92
CA PRO A 163 -12.68 20.84 -24.79
C PRO A 163 -12.09 20.55 -23.39
N PRO A 164 -10.75 20.56 -23.22
CA PRO A 164 -10.12 20.32 -21.92
C PRO A 164 -10.58 21.34 -20.86
N ASP A 165 -10.77 20.84 -19.64
CA ASP A 165 -11.11 21.67 -18.48
C ASP A 165 -9.94 22.59 -18.09
N LYS A 166 -10.25 23.73 -17.45
CA LYS A 166 -9.22 24.63 -16.91
C LYS A 166 -8.60 24.04 -15.65
N VAL A 167 -7.29 24.16 -15.49
CA VAL A 167 -6.57 23.72 -14.29
C VAL A 167 -6.81 24.67 -13.11
N TYR A 168 -7.10 24.09 -11.94
CA TYR A 168 -7.18 24.78 -10.64
C TYR A 168 -6.97 23.77 -9.51
N VAL A 169 -6.84 24.23 -8.26
CA VAL A 169 -6.81 23.32 -7.10
C VAL A 169 -8.25 22.97 -6.71
N ALA A 170 -8.64 21.72 -6.94
CA ALA A 170 -10.02 21.25 -6.73
C ALA A 170 -10.21 20.43 -5.46
N TRP A 171 -9.14 19.76 -5.00
CA TRP A 171 -9.15 18.85 -3.87
C TRP A 171 -8.96 19.58 -2.54
N THR A 172 -9.59 19.05 -1.49
CA THR A 172 -9.49 19.61 -0.14
C THR A 172 -9.11 18.58 0.93
N ARG A 173 -9.33 17.29 0.62
CA ARG A 173 -9.10 16.14 1.51
C ARG A 173 -9.09 14.84 0.70
N GLU A 174 -8.89 13.71 1.37
CA GLU A 174 -9.20 12.39 0.84
C GLU A 174 -10.71 12.22 0.60
N ASN A 175 -11.06 11.45 -0.42
CA ASN A 175 -12.42 11.14 -0.80
C ASN A 175 -13.16 10.47 0.35
N SER A 176 -14.27 11.08 0.79
CA SER A 176 -15.03 10.60 1.95
C SER A 176 -15.70 9.24 1.79
N ALA A 177 -15.73 8.67 0.59
CA ALA A 177 -16.12 7.27 0.42
C ALA A 177 -15.15 6.33 1.13
N ILE A 178 -13.89 6.75 1.30
CA ILE A 178 -12.89 6.06 2.12
C ILE A 178 -12.90 6.73 3.49
N ARG A 179 -13.35 5.99 4.50
CA ARG A 179 -13.32 6.47 5.88
C ARG A 179 -11.93 6.28 6.49
N VAL A 180 -11.50 7.26 7.29
CA VAL A 180 -10.35 7.12 8.19
C VAL A 180 -10.84 6.45 9.48
N GLY A 181 -10.36 5.24 9.76
CA GLY A 181 -10.71 4.46 10.95
C GLY A 181 -9.89 4.84 12.19
N ASP A 182 -10.38 4.48 13.37
CA ASP A 182 -9.73 4.82 14.64
C ASP A 182 -8.33 4.20 14.79
N SER A 183 -8.13 3.02 14.20
CA SER A 183 -6.87 2.27 14.20
C SER A 183 -5.89 2.66 13.08
N ASP A 184 -6.33 3.54 12.16
CA ASP A 184 -5.56 3.86 10.95
C ASP A 184 -4.45 4.88 11.25
N LEU A 185 -3.60 5.15 10.26
CA LEU A 185 -2.51 6.13 10.31
C LEU A 185 -2.63 7.20 9.24
#